data_AF-A0A661W206-F1
#
_entry.id   AF-A0A661W206-F1
#
_cell.length_a   1.000
_cell.length_b   1.000
_cell.length_c   1.000
_cell.angle_alpha   90.00
_cell.angle_beta   90.00
_cell.angle_gamma   90.00
#
_symmetry.space_group_name_H-M   'P 1'
#
loop_
_entity.id
_entity.type
_entity.pdbx_description
1 polymer ?
#
loop_
_entity_poly.entity_id
_entity_poly.type
_entity_poly.pdbx_seq_one_letter_code
_entity_poly.pdbx_strand_id
1 'polypeptide(L)'
;MSTSDIKPGERVKDVRFTEDTLIVDLVDGRTIIVPLAWYPRLLHATLGQRANWQLCGGGYGIHWLDIDEDLSTEGLLRGAPAPRGQSRRAPAPHRAMPVPVGAT
;
A
#
# COMPACT_ATOMS: atom_id res chain seq x y z
N MET A 1 13.14 11.32 -20.61
CA MET A 1 12.37 11.36 -19.34
C MET A 1 10.92 11.12 -19.67
N SER A 2 10.35 9.97 -19.32
CA SER A 2 8.90 9.78 -19.39
C SER A 2 8.29 10.43 -18.16
N THR A 3 7.79 11.65 -18.32
CA THR A 3 6.76 12.16 -17.41
C THR A 3 5.58 11.22 -17.59
N SER A 4 5.36 10.28 -16.67
CA SER A 4 4.11 9.53 -16.63
C SER A 4 3.00 10.56 -16.61
N ASP A 5 2.27 10.69 -17.71
CA ASP A 5 1.14 11.60 -17.80
C ASP A 5 0.24 11.29 -16.61
N ILE A 6 0.07 12.28 -15.73
CA ILE A 6 -0.85 12.15 -14.61
C ILE A 6 -2.21 11.88 -15.25
N LYS A 7 -2.74 10.68 -15.08
CA LYS A 7 -4.05 10.26 -15.61
C LYS A 7 -5.05 10.28 -14.46
N PRO A 8 -5.83 11.35 -14.28
CA PRO A 8 -6.74 11.47 -13.12
C PRO A 8 -7.73 10.31 -12.99
N GLY A 9 -8.05 9.66 -14.12
CA GLY A 9 -8.88 8.46 -14.19
C GLY A 9 -8.28 7.22 -13.51
N GLU A 10 -6.95 7.13 -13.41
CA GLU A 10 -6.22 6.01 -12.80
C GLU A 10 -6.13 6.09 -11.27
N ARG A 11 -6.83 7.05 -10.64
CA ARG A 11 -6.95 7.11 -9.19
C ARG A 11 -7.84 6.00 -8.67
N VAL A 12 -7.50 5.47 -7.49
CA VAL A 12 -8.30 4.49 -6.77
C VAL A 12 -9.59 5.14 -6.28
N LYS A 13 -10.70 4.46 -6.57
CA LYS A 13 -12.04 4.79 -6.10
C LYS A 13 -12.44 3.91 -4.93
N ASP A 14 -12.24 2.60 -5.04
CA ASP A 14 -12.61 1.63 -4.01
C ASP A 14 -11.69 0.39 -4.04
N VAL A 15 -11.59 -0.31 -2.91
CA VAL A 15 -10.79 -1.52 -2.74
C VAL A 15 -11.59 -2.55 -1.96
N ARG A 16 -11.74 -3.73 -2.57
CA ARG A 16 -12.50 -4.87 -2.04
C ARG A 16 -11.75 -6.18 -2.24
N PHE A 17 -12.12 -7.18 -1.45
CA PHE A 17 -11.48 -8.49 -1.43
C PHE A 17 -12.52 -9.60 -1.52
N THR A 18 -12.16 -10.69 -2.22
CA THR A 18 -12.75 -12.02 -2.00
C THR A 18 -11.82 -12.86 -1.13
N GLU A 19 -12.09 -14.15 -1.02
CA GLU A 19 -11.16 -15.09 -0.38
C GLU A 19 -9.79 -15.12 -1.09
N ASP A 20 -9.78 -14.98 -2.42
CA ASP A 20 -8.65 -15.25 -3.30
C ASP A 20 -8.26 -14.09 -4.24
N THR A 21 -9.02 -12.98 -4.26
CA THR A 21 -8.76 -11.84 -5.14
C THR A 21 -8.74 -10.50 -4.42
N LEU A 22 -7.88 -9.60 -4.92
CA LEU A 22 -7.91 -8.16 -4.66
C LEU A 22 -8.59 -7.50 -5.86
N ILE A 23 -9.59 -6.67 -5.58
CA ILE A 23 -10.40 -5.97 -6.56
C ILE A 23 -10.28 -4.47 -6.29
N VAL A 24 -9.83 -3.71 -7.29
CA VAL A 24 -9.62 -2.25 -7.20
C VAL A 24 -10.42 -1.56 -8.29
N ASP A 25 -11.35 -0.70 -7.87
CA ASP A 25 -12.13 0.13 -8.78
C ASP A 25 -11.43 1.48 -8.97
N LEU A 26 -11.32 1.94 -10.22
CA LEU A 26 -10.70 3.21 -10.59
C LEU A 26 -11.75 4.28 -10.87
N VAL A 27 -11.34 5.56 -10.79
CA VAL A 27 -12.23 6.71 -11.03
C VAL A 27 -12.73 6.74 -12.49
N ASP A 28 -11.96 6.24 -13.45
CA ASP A 28 -12.37 6.13 -14.86
C ASP A 28 -13.37 5.01 -15.17
N GLY A 29 -13.78 4.23 -14.16
CA GLY A 29 -14.77 3.16 -14.29
C GLY A 29 -14.18 1.79 -14.63
N ARG A 30 -12.85 1.66 -14.75
CA ARG A 30 -12.21 0.33 -14.83
C ARG A 30 -12.20 -0.35 -13.46
N THR A 31 -12.24 -1.68 -13.49
CA THR A 31 -11.99 -2.54 -12.33
C THR A 31 -10.79 -3.42 -12.62
N ILE A 32 -9.80 -3.42 -11.74
CA ILE A 32 -8.65 -4.32 -11.77
C ILE A 32 -8.93 -5.48 -10.81
N ILE A 33 -8.79 -6.71 -11.28
CA ILE A 33 -8.92 -7.92 -10.48
C ILE A 33 -7.63 -8.70 -10.59
N VAL A 34 -7.00 -8.98 -9.45
CA VAL A 34 -5.72 -9.71 -9.38
C VAL A 34 -5.77 -10.78 -8.28
N PRO A 35 -5.02 -11.89 -8.42
CA PRO A 35 -4.93 -12.89 -7.38
C PRO A 35 -4.33 -12.31 -6.10
N LEU A 36 -5.00 -12.52 -4.97
CA LEU A 36 -4.50 -12.09 -3.66
C LEU A 36 -3.17 -12.76 -3.31
N ALA A 37 -2.93 -13.96 -3.83
CA ALA A 37 -1.68 -14.71 -3.67
C ALA A 37 -0.43 -13.96 -4.19
N TRP A 38 -0.60 -12.92 -5.03
CA TRP A 38 0.51 -12.08 -5.48
C TRP A 38 1.02 -11.11 -4.41
N TYR A 39 0.25 -10.92 -3.34
CA TYR A 39 0.53 -9.98 -2.25
C TYR A 39 0.53 -10.73 -0.92
N PRO A 40 1.64 -11.42 -0.55
CA PRO A 40 1.66 -12.32 0.61
C PRO A 40 1.24 -11.67 1.92
N ARG A 41 1.56 -10.39 2.14
CA ARG A 41 1.12 -9.65 3.34
C ARG A 41 -0.39 -9.49 3.39
N LEU A 42 -1.04 -9.16 2.27
CA LEU A 42 -2.50 -9.07 2.18
C LEU A 42 -3.15 -10.46 2.25
N LEU A 43 -2.53 -11.47 1.64
CA LEU A 43 -2.99 -12.87 1.71
C LEU A 43 -3.09 -13.34 3.17
N HIS A 44 -2.12 -13.00 4.01
CA HIS A 44 -2.10 -13.39 5.42
C HIS A 44 -2.80 -12.39 6.37
N ALA A 45 -3.25 -11.24 5.87
CA ALA A 45 -3.96 -10.25 6.67
C ALA A 45 -5.38 -10.72 7.03
N THR A 46 -5.84 -10.32 8.22
CA THR A 46 -7.24 -10.51 8.64
C THR A 46 -8.20 -9.64 7.82
N LEU A 47 -9.50 -9.97 7.84
CA LEU A 47 -10.51 -9.15 7.17
C LEU A 47 -10.51 -7.68 7.63
N GLY A 48 -10.34 -7.46 8.95
CA GLY A 48 -10.27 -6.11 9.51
C GLY A 48 -9.05 -5.33 9.02
N GLN A 49 -7.88 -5.99 8.96
CA GLN A 49 -6.66 -5.38 8.42
C GLN A 49 -6.81 -5.05 6.94
N ARG A 50 -7.37 -5.97 6.12
CA ARG A 50 -7.63 -5.71 4.69
C ARG A 50 -8.60 -4.56 4.46
N ALA A 51 -9.60 -4.41 5.33
CA ALA A 51 -10.56 -3.31 5.25
C ALA A 51 -9.96 -1.96 5.68
N ASN A 52 -8.88 -1.96 6.48
CA ASN A 52 -8.23 -0.75 6.98
C ASN A 52 -7.17 -0.19 6.00
N TRP A 53 -7.60 0.12 4.78
CA TRP A 53 -6.74 0.74 3.76
C TRP A 53 -6.95 2.26 3.71
N GLN A 54 -5.94 2.96 3.23
CA GLN A 54 -5.96 4.41 3.00
C GLN A 54 -5.39 4.77 1.64
N LEU A 55 -5.90 5.82 1.01
CA LEU A 55 -5.32 6.38 -0.21
C LEU A 55 -4.01 7.10 0.12
N CYS A 56 -3.00 6.92 -0.71
CA CYS A 56 -1.73 7.65 -0.66
C CYS A 56 -1.31 8.12 -2.07
N GLY A 57 -0.23 8.91 -2.15
CA GLY A 57 0.33 9.34 -3.44
C GLY A 57 -0.65 10.06 -4.36
N GLY A 58 -1.51 10.94 -3.82
CA GLY A 58 -2.53 11.65 -4.62
C GLY A 58 -3.72 10.78 -5.07
N GLY A 59 -3.87 9.58 -4.52
CA GLY A 59 -4.90 8.61 -4.90
C GLY A 59 -4.42 7.58 -5.92
N TYR A 60 -3.13 7.55 -6.26
CA TYR A 60 -2.52 6.52 -7.10
C TYR A 60 -1.88 5.38 -6.28
N GLY A 61 -1.92 5.46 -4.96
CA GLY A 61 -1.45 4.41 -4.07
C GLY A 61 -2.49 4.02 -3.02
N ILE A 62 -2.35 2.79 -2.53
CA ILE A 62 -3.16 2.19 -1.47
C ILE A 62 -2.19 1.74 -0.38
N HIS A 63 -2.39 2.21 0.84
CA HIS A 63 -1.56 1.91 2.00
C HIS A 63 -2.38 1.17 3.06
N TRP A 64 -1.81 0.08 3.59
CA TRP A 64 -2.32 -0.64 4.75
C TRP A 64 -1.32 -0.51 5.90
N LEU A 65 -1.64 0.36 6.87
CA LEU A 65 -0.75 0.63 8.00
C LEU A 65 -0.54 -0.60 8.89
N ASP A 66 -1.59 -1.37 9.16
CA ASP A 66 -1.57 -2.51 10.10
C ASP A 66 -0.62 -3.64 9.68
N ILE A 67 -0.35 -3.75 8.38
CA ILE A 67 0.52 -4.79 7.80
C ILE A 67 1.72 -4.18 7.04
N ASP A 68 1.84 -2.85 7.05
CA ASP A 68 2.89 -2.07 6.37
C ASP A 68 2.99 -2.39 4.86
N GLU A 69 1.85 -2.57 4.18
CA GLU A 69 1.81 -2.85 2.73
C GLU A 69 1.44 -1.60 1.93
N ASP A 70 2.09 -1.42 0.79
CA ASP A 70 1.87 -0.31 -0.15
C ASP A 70 1.71 -0.86 -1.58
N LEU A 71 0.59 -0.57 -2.23
CA LEU A 71 0.36 -0.88 -3.64
C LEU A 71 0.14 0.39 -4.47
N SER A 72 0.56 0.38 -5.73
CA SER A 72 0.30 1.48 -6.67
C SER A 72 -0.62 1.05 -7.80
N THR A 73 -1.46 1.96 -8.30
CA THR A 73 -2.30 1.70 -9.48
C THR A 73 -1.46 1.43 -10.73
N GLU A 74 -0.30 2.07 -10.87
CA GLU A 74 0.64 1.74 -11.96
C GLU A 74 1.11 0.27 -11.89
N GLY A 75 1.50 -0.19 -10.70
CA GLY A 75 1.92 -1.59 -10.51
C GLY A 75 0.81 -2.59 -10.82
N LEU A 76 -0.41 -2.29 -10.36
CA LEU A 76 -1.61 -3.09 -10.63
C LEU A 76 -1.95 -3.13 -12.12
N LEU A 77 -1.90 -1.99 -12.82
CA LEU A 77 -2.18 -1.89 -14.26
C LEU A 77 -1.15 -2.62 -15.13
N ARG A 78 0.11 -2.72 -14.67
CA ARG A 78 1.14 -3.53 -15.32
C ARG A 78 0.92 -5.05 -15.14
N GLY A 79 0.05 -5.47 -14.21
CA GLY A 79 -0.19 -6.87 -13.91
C GLY A 79 1.00 -7.59 -13.25
N ALA A 80 1.87 -6.84 -12.58
CA ALA A 80 3.06 -7.40 -11.93
C ALA A 80 2.75 -7.79 -10.47
N PRO A 81 3.18 -8.97 -9.99
CA PRO A 81 3.15 -9.34 -8.58
C PRO A 81 3.97 -8.37 -7.71
N ALA A 82 3.72 -8.37 -6.39
CA ALA A 82 4.54 -7.61 -5.46
C ALA A 82 6.04 -7.97 -5.61
N PRO A 83 6.95 -6.98 -5.62
CA PRO A 83 8.38 -7.27 -5.59
C PRO A 83 8.70 -8.14 -4.38
N ARG A 84 9.49 -9.21 -4.58
CA ARG A 84 9.99 -10.04 -3.48
C ARG A 84 11.00 -9.21 -2.67
N GLY A 85 10.52 -8.54 -1.62
CA GLY A 85 11.33 -7.85 -0.62
C GLY A 85 11.86 -6.47 -1.05
N GLN A 86 11.07 -5.43 -0.80
CA GLN A 86 11.62 -4.15 -0.35
C GLN A 86 10.90 -3.79 0.94
N SER A 87 11.33 -4.41 2.04
CA SER A 87 11.03 -3.91 3.37
C SER A 87 11.49 -2.46 3.42
N ARG A 88 10.55 -1.53 3.53
CA ARG A 88 10.82 -0.14 3.84
C ARG A 88 11.69 -0.15 5.10
N ARG A 89 12.95 0.28 5.00
CA ARG A 89 13.84 0.37 6.16
C ARG A 89 13.09 1.16 7.23
N ALA A 90 12.80 0.51 8.35
CA ALA A 90 12.22 1.19 9.51
C ALA A 90 13.08 2.42 9.85
N PRO A 91 12.48 3.56 10.20
CA PRO A 91 13.25 4.67 10.73
C PRO A 91 14.04 4.18 11.95
N ALA A 92 15.31 4.54 12.03
CA ALA A 92 16.16 4.19 13.18
C ALA A 92 15.46 4.63 14.47
N PRO A 93 15.46 3.80 15.54
CA PRO A 93 14.83 4.19 16.80
C PRO A 93 15.45 5.50 17.27
N HIS A 94 14.59 6.46 17.61
CA HIS A 94 14.99 7.75 18.14
C HIS A 94 15.85 7.49 19.38
N ARG A 95 17.16 7.76 19.25
CA ARG A 95 18.13 7.55 20.32
C ARG A 95 17.68 8.40 21.51
N ALA A 96 17.21 7.75 22.57
CA ALA A 96 16.80 8.40 23.80
C ALA A 96 17.93 9.33 24.28
N MET A 97 17.63 10.63 24.38
CA MET A 97 18.57 11.57 24.98
C MET A 97 18.68 11.24 26.48
N PRO A 98 19.89 11.08 27.04
CA PRO A 98 20.03 10.86 28.46
C PRO A 98 19.57 12.11 29.22
N VAL A 99 18.69 11.92 30.20
CA VAL A 99 18.29 12.97 31.15
C VAL A 99 19.51 13.27 32.03
N PRO A 100 19.98 14.52 32.15
CA PRO A 100 21.09 14.84 33.03
C PRO A 100 20.62 14.73 34.49
N VAL A 101 21.27 13.88 35.27
CA VAL A 101 21.08 13.79 36.72
C VAL A 101 22.00 14.81 37.40
N GLY A 102 21.41 15.70 38.19
CA GLY A 102 22.07 16.40 39.29
C GLY A 102 23.05 17.52 38.94
N ALA A 103 22.67 18.75 39.30
CA ALA A 103 23.59 19.65 39.98
C ALA A 103 22.84 20.23 41.19
N THR A 104 23.54 20.20 42.31
CA THR A 104 23.16 20.64 43.67
C THR A 104 22.58 22.05 43.73
#